data_AF-A0A4Q0YNQ7-F1
#
_entry.id   AF-A0A4Q0YNQ7-F1
#
_cell.length_a   1.000
_cell.length_b   1.000
_cell.length_c   1.000
_cell.angle_alpha   90.00
_cell.angle_beta   90.00
_cell.angle_gamma   90.00
#
_symmetry.space_group_name_H-M   'P 1'
#
loop_
_entity.id
_entity.type
_entity.pdbx_description
1 polymer ?
#
loop_
_entity_poly.entity_id
_entity_poly.type
_entity_poly.pdbx_seq_one_letter_code
_entity_poly.pdbx_strand_id
1 'polypeptide(L)' 'MHEGDSFIGGGDYNSWDAGATVKVTQGDHEIGETKIQPDGTWKIDNPDYRAGADITISITDVAGNSTIDDFSVG' A
#
# COMPACT_ATOMS: atom_id res chain seq x y z
N MET A 1 -12.16 -12.73 10.59
CA MET A 1 -10.94 -12.09 11.13
C MET A 1 -10.52 -11.04 10.11
N HIS A 2 -10.48 -9.74 10.35
CA HIS A 2 -11.41 -8.87 11.08
C HIS A 2 -12.06 -7.95 10.02
N GLU A 3 -13.35 -7.65 10.14
CA GLU A 3 -14.01 -6.60 9.36
C GLU A 3 -13.48 -5.23 9.84
N GLY A 4 -13.01 -4.37 8.93
CA GLY A 4 -12.83 -2.94 9.24
C GLY A 4 -11.40 -2.40 9.35
N ASP A 5 -10.41 -2.92 8.64
CA ASP A 5 -9.19 -2.14 8.36
C ASP A 5 -9.52 -1.03 7.35
N SER A 6 -10.11 0.08 7.83
CA SER A 6 -10.48 1.28 7.04
C SER A 6 -9.27 2.04 6.47
N PHE A 7 -8.10 1.41 6.44
CA PHE A 7 -6.86 1.94 5.91
C PHE A 7 -6.04 0.80 5.30
N ILE A 8 -5.39 1.08 4.18
CA ILE A 8 -4.36 0.21 3.62
C ILE A 8 -3.02 0.76 4.11
N GLY A 9 -2.21 -0.05 4.77
CA GLY A 9 -0.92 0.39 5.30
C GLY A 9 0.06 -0.76 5.52
N GLY A 10 1.34 -0.43 5.53
CA GLY A 10 2.45 -1.34 5.80
C GLY A 10 3.53 -0.63 6.63
N GLY A 11 4.34 -1.40 7.38
CA GLY A 11 5.17 -0.84 8.45
C GLY A 11 6.56 -1.43 8.65
N ASP A 12 7.09 -2.20 7.71
CA ASP A 12 8.38 -2.89 7.87
C ASP A 12 9.48 -2.38 6.92
N TYR A 13 9.33 -1.15 6.41
CA TYR A 13 10.32 -0.53 5.53
C TYR A 13 11.40 0.20 6.34
N ASN A 14 12.62 0.23 5.83
CA ASN A 14 13.69 0.97 6.51
C ASN A 14 13.58 2.46 6.18
N SER A 15 14.19 3.32 7.01
CA SER A 15 14.23 4.77 6.75
C SER A 15 14.95 5.16 5.45
N TRP A 16 15.66 4.22 4.82
CA TRP A 16 16.24 4.37 3.49
C TRP A 16 15.21 4.33 2.36
N ASP A 17 14.08 3.66 2.59
CA ASP A 17 12.95 3.61 1.67
C ASP A 17 12.00 4.80 1.88
N ALA A 18 12.36 5.74 2.76
CA ALA A 18 11.59 6.96 2.99
C ALA A 18 11.50 7.79 1.70
N GLY A 19 10.28 8.11 1.29
CA GLY A 19 10.00 8.75 0.01
C GLY A 19 9.75 7.79 -1.15
N ALA A 20 9.87 6.47 -0.94
CA ALA A 20 9.37 5.48 -1.89
C ALA A 20 7.88 5.70 -2.17
N THR A 21 7.48 5.45 -3.41
CA THR A 21 6.10 5.65 -3.85
C THR A 21 5.34 4.35 -3.67
N VAL A 22 4.29 4.39 -2.86
CA VAL A 22 3.37 3.29 -2.64
C VAL A 22 2.12 3.55 -3.45
N LYS A 23 1.84 2.67 -4.40
CA LYS A 23 0.64 2.68 -5.23
C LYS A 23 -0.22 1.48 -4.86
N VAL A 24 -1.50 1.72 -4.65
CA VAL A 24 -2.48 0.70 -4.32
C VAL A 24 -3.52 0.64 -5.41
N THR A 25 -3.67 -0.53 -6.03
CA THR A 25 -4.64 -0.78 -7.09
C THR A 25 -5.60 -1.88 -6.68
N GLN A 26 -6.86 -1.73 -7.06
CA GLN A 26 -7.90 -2.74 -6.98
C GLN A 26 -8.16 -3.29 -8.40
N GLY A 27 -7.70 -4.50 -8.68
CA GLY A 27 -7.64 -5.00 -10.06
C GLY A 27 -6.87 -4.03 -10.97
N ASP A 28 -7.53 -3.52 -12.02
CA ASP A 28 -6.96 -2.53 -12.94
C ASP A 28 -7.15 -1.06 -12.50
N HIS A 29 -7.83 -0.78 -11.38
CA HIS A 29 -8.14 0.58 -10.94
C HIS A 29 -7.22 1.04 -9.81
N GLU A 30 -6.64 2.24 -9.91
CA GLU A 30 -5.89 2.84 -8.81
C GLU A 30 -6.84 3.43 -7.77
N ILE A 31 -6.71 2.97 -6.52
CA ILE A 31 -7.55 3.41 -5.40
C ILE A 31 -6.80 4.33 -4.44
N GLY A 32 -5.48 4.43 -4.58
CA GLY A 32 -4.68 5.38 -3.83
C GLY A 32 -3.19 5.34 -4.14
N GLU A 33 -2.53 6.45 -3.83
CA GLU A 33 -1.08 6.62 -3.90
C GLU A 33 -0.63 7.36 -2.64
N THR A 34 0.46 6.91 -2.03
CA THR A 34 1.10 7.57 -0.89
C THR A 34 2.61 7.37 -0.94
N LYS A 35 3.33 7.96 0.02
CA LYS A 35 4.77 7.77 0.17
C LYS A 35 5.12 7.19 1.52
N ILE A 36 6.18 6.39 1.56
CA ILE A 36 6.75 5.88 2.81
C ILE A 36 7.32 7.05 3.60
N GLN A 37 6.93 7.16 4.86
CA GLN A 37 7.40 8.17 5.78
C GLN A 37 8.85 7.88 6.22
N PRO A 38 9.57 8.87 6.78
CA PRO A 38 10.89 8.66 7.38
C PRO A 38 10.94 7.59 8.48
N ASP A 39 9.78 7.34 9.09
CA ASP A 39 9.51 6.30 10.08
C ASP A 39 9.42 4.88 9.48
N GLY A 40 9.43 4.74 8.15
CA GLY A 40 9.28 3.44 7.47
C GLY A 40 7.82 3.00 7.33
N THR A 41 6.87 3.81 7.79
CA THR A 41 5.43 3.52 7.70
C THR A 41 4.76 4.26 6.55
N TRP A 42 3.70 3.68 6.01
CA TRP A 42 2.81 4.35 5.08
C TRP A 42 1.37 3.94 5.35
N LYS A 43 0.45 4.84 5.02
CA LYS A 43 -0.98 4.66 5.24
C LYS A 43 -1.76 5.39 4.17
N ILE A 44 -2.80 4.74 3.67
CA ILE A 44 -3.86 5.35 2.88
C ILE A 44 -5.13 5.26 3.72
N ASP A 45 -5.61 6.43 4.17
CA ASP A 45 -6.84 6.55 4.93
C ASP A 45 -8.05 6.51 3.99
N ASN A 46 -9.03 5.67 4.32
CA ASN A 46 -10.28 5.54 3.57
C ASN A 46 -10.11 5.25 2.06
N PRO A 47 -9.31 4.25 1.66
CA PRO A 47 -9.25 3.86 0.27
C PRO A 47 -10.64 3.38 -0.18
N ASP A 48 -11.09 3.79 -1.36
CA ASP A 48 -12.37 3.34 -1.93
C ASP A 48 -12.19 1.94 -2.52
N TYR A 49 -12.00 0.95 -1.65
CA TYR A 49 -11.89 -0.45 -2.04
C TYR A 49 -13.22 -1.16 -1.83
N ARG A 50 -13.61 -1.94 -2.82
CA ARG A 50 -14.68 -2.94 -2.68
C ARG A 50 -14.18 -4.17 -1.93
N ALA A 51 -14.96 -4.64 -0.96
CA ALA A 51 -14.74 -5.93 -0.30
C ALA A 51 -14.87 -7.08 -1.32
N GLY A 52 -13.97 -8.07 -1.26
CA GLY A 52 -13.91 -9.19 -2.19
C GLY A 52 -13.23 -8.89 -3.53
N ALA A 53 -12.47 -7.80 -3.62
CA ALA A 53 -11.67 -7.48 -4.81
C ALA A 53 -10.17 -7.62 -4.51
N ASP A 54 -9.40 -8.04 -5.50
CA ASP A 54 -7.95 -8.19 -5.36
C ASP A 54 -7.27 -6.83 -5.22
N ILE A 55 -6.52 -6.63 -4.13
CA ILE A 55 -5.73 -5.43 -3.91
C ILE A 55 -4.27 -5.75 -4.17
N THR A 56 -3.68 -5.00 -5.10
CA THR A 56 -2.26 -5.04 -5.40
C THR A 56 -1.59 -3.79 -4.85
N ILE A 57 -0.57 -3.98 -4.03
CA ILE A 57 0.26 -2.90 -3.50
C ILE A 57 1.60 -2.95 -4.24
N SER A 58 1.92 -1.88 -4.94
CA SER A 58 3.18 -1.72 -5.66
C SER A 58 3.98 -0.61 -5.01
N ILE A 59 5.14 -0.97 -4.47
CA ILE A 59 6.05 -0.01 -3.85
C ILE A 59 7.23 0.16 -4.79
N THR A 60 7.47 1.39 -5.22
CA THR A 60 8.62 1.77 -6.02
C THR A 60 9.58 2.55 -5.13
N ASP A 61 10.66 1.90 -4.72
CA ASP A 61 11.72 2.57 -3.98
C ASP A 61 12.47 3.60 -4.84
N VAL A 62 13.07 4.60 -4.19
CA VAL A 62 13.84 5.67 -4.83
C VAL A 62 15.08 5.11 -5.56
N ALA A 63 15.63 3.97 -5.12
CA ALA A 63 16.70 3.26 -5.81
C ALA A 63 16.21 2.36 -6.97
N GLY A 64 14.89 2.28 -7.20
CA GLY A 64 14.27 1.51 -8.29
C GLY A 64 13.97 0.04 -7.95
N ASN A 65 13.98 -0.35 -6.67
CA ASN A 65 13.53 -1.68 -6.26
C ASN A 65 12.00 -1.68 -6.10
N SER A 66 11.33 -2.63 -6.77
CA SER A 66 9.89 -2.80 -6.66
C SER A 66 9.54 -4.02 -5.82
N THR A 67 8.86 -3.83 -4.70
CA THR A 67 8.25 -4.92 -3.93
C THR A 67 6.76 -4.96 -4.23
N ILE A 68 6.25 -6.13 -4.60
CA ILE A 68 4.82 -6.36 -4.87
C ILE A 68 4.30 -7.21 -3.73
N ASP A 69 3.41 -6.64 -2.93
CA ASP A 69 2.64 -7.37 -1.92
C ASP A 69 1.22 -7.58 -2.45
N ASP A 70 0.78 -8.84 -2.46
CA ASP A 70 -0.58 -9.23 -2.79
C ASP A 70 -1.38 -9.31 -1.49
N PHE A 71 -2.42 -8.49 -1.36
CA PHE A 71 -3.31 -8.51 -0.20
C PHE A 71 -4.73 -8.83 -0.65
N SER A 72 -5.20 -10.03 -0.33
CA SER A 72 -6.60 -10.42 -0.57
C SER A 72 -7.50 -9.87 0.54
N VAL A 73 -8.36 -8.88 0.23
CA VAL A 73 -9.46 -8.46 1.12
C VAL A 73 -10.64 -9.41 0.94
N GLY A 74 -10.80 -10.33 1.89
CA GLY A 74 -11.92 -11.30 1.94
C GLY A 74 -13.23 -10.71 2.43
#